data_AF-A0A5B8XQ67-F1
#
_entry.id   AF-A0A5B8XQ67-F1
#
_cell.length_a   1.000
_cell.length_b   1.000
_cell.length_c   1.000
_cell.angle_alpha   90.00
_cell.angle_beta   90.00
_cell.angle_gamma   90.00
#
_symmetry.space_group_name_H-M   'P 1'
#
loop_
_entity.id
_entity.type
_entity.pdbx_description
1 polymer ?
#
loop_
_entity_poly.entity_id
_entity_poly.type
_entity_poly.pdbx_seq_one_letter_code
_entity_poly.pdbx_strand_id
1 'polypeptide(L)'
;MKPWTMLCAALLAFGCSDSSTRTETPCNEGECGPSLDLLWVIDNSQSMCQEQKIIRANFRRIIEGLDANLDFHIAVTTTHMDSSYPLEPVASPGLLQSTPQPVVGFDPTCWYAIDEQGGLLDGGDDRQLDLSPVRDAIAAAVACMENPNPDAFDFTDDEIKCALPGGVTDCAIPGVCESGECNEFSIFPDPSEYRSIPKVLRAQDYQGESGLDFERLTADFACMSMVGTRGVRIETGLIAAVEAVSPANTGGPLNAPEGTTLDTSAPNHGFIRHGAEFAVIFVSDENDCSHEGARNVTEVSDPNRPQLIVNGCGDQVCAFAAKPGTEATSPLIPVQTLSDQFVANLTASKARSLGPADIFVASFHGVHGPYTGEVPENCGATDEPLITPTCLTQHGSAKSGDRYEAFLRTFPVGQHYPQAPENDPSTPLRGLICDADFGDPFTEIVQLISD
;
A
#
# COMPACT_ATOMS: atom_id res chain seq x y z
N MET A 1 31.09 48.70 52.07
CA MET A 1 31.95 48.94 50.89
C MET A 1 31.76 47.77 49.94
N LYS A 2 31.30 48.04 48.70
CA LYS A 2 31.32 47.12 47.54
C LYS A 2 32.78 46.89 47.08
N PRO A 3 33.10 46.00 46.11
CA PRO A 3 32.43 44.77 45.65
C PRO A 3 33.42 43.56 45.53
N TRP A 4 32.89 42.37 45.24
CA TRP A 4 33.67 41.23 44.74
C TRP A 4 33.52 41.10 43.23
N THR A 5 34.64 40.94 42.54
CA THR A 5 34.76 40.54 41.14
C THR A 5 35.39 39.16 41.16
N MET A 6 34.74 38.14 40.58
CA MET A 6 35.44 36.89 40.25
C MET A 6 35.13 36.50 38.81
N LEU A 7 36.24 36.28 38.11
CA LEU A 7 36.41 36.01 36.70
C LEU A 7 35.86 34.64 36.31
N CYS A 8 35.32 34.56 35.10
CA CYS A 8 35.03 33.32 34.38
C CYS A 8 36.27 32.45 34.21
N ALA A 9 36.11 31.14 34.39
CA ALA A 9 36.92 30.12 33.73
C ALA A 9 35.98 29.04 33.19
N ALA A 10 35.99 28.89 31.87
CA ALA A 10 35.19 27.94 31.11
C ALA A 10 35.73 26.51 31.31
N LEU A 11 34.81 25.55 31.46
CA LEU A 11 35.05 24.15 31.13
C LEU A 11 33.92 23.67 30.21
N LEU A 12 34.32 23.29 29.00
CA LEU A 12 33.51 22.61 28.00
C LEU A 12 33.21 21.19 28.49
N ALA A 13 31.92 20.87 28.66
CA ALA A 13 31.44 19.49 28.72
C ALA A 13 30.51 19.28 27.53
N PHE A 14 30.88 18.34 26.65
CA PHE A 14 30.01 17.76 25.64
C PHE A 14 28.79 17.15 26.35
N GLY A 15 27.61 17.75 26.16
CA GLY A 15 26.34 17.18 26.56
C GLY A 15 25.71 16.45 25.37
N CYS A 16 25.47 15.16 25.52
CA CYS A 16 24.52 14.43 24.68
C CYS A 16 23.19 15.17 24.70
N SER A 17 22.61 15.47 23.52
CA SER A 17 21.24 15.93 23.44
C SER A 17 20.32 14.78 23.82
N ASP A 18 19.74 14.87 25.01
CA ASP A 18 18.67 14.01 25.49
C ASP A 18 17.49 14.11 24.52
N SER A 19 17.03 12.97 24.02
CA SER A 19 15.82 12.88 23.19
C SER A 19 14.63 13.25 24.06
N SER A 20 14.15 14.49 23.94
CA SER A 20 12.95 14.91 24.66
C SER A 20 11.74 14.14 24.11
N THR A 21 11.29 13.12 24.84
CA THR A 21 9.92 12.63 24.75
C THR A 21 9.00 13.76 25.17
N ARG A 22 8.56 14.58 24.22
CA ARG A 22 7.50 15.55 24.44
C ARG A 22 6.21 14.73 24.52
N THR A 23 5.69 14.56 25.73
CA THR A 23 4.35 14.02 25.95
C THR A 23 3.36 14.89 25.18
N GLU A 24 2.73 14.34 24.15
CA GLU A 24 1.54 14.93 23.54
C GLU A 24 0.55 15.21 24.68
N THR A 25 0.20 16.48 24.85
CA THR A 25 -0.80 16.86 25.84
C THR A 25 -2.14 16.41 25.26
N PRO A 26 -2.95 15.59 25.98
CA PRO A 26 -4.26 15.23 25.48
C PRO A 26 -5.06 16.54 25.32
N CYS A 27 -5.44 16.88 24.09
CA CYS A 27 -6.38 17.97 23.88
C CYS A 27 -7.79 17.47 24.21
N ASN A 28 -8.56 18.28 24.93
CA ASN A 28 -9.92 17.93 25.31
C ASN A 28 -10.80 17.82 24.06
N GLU A 29 -11.86 17.01 24.11
CA GLU A 29 -12.89 16.95 23.07
C GLU A 29 -13.38 18.38 22.73
N GLY A 30 -13.15 18.80 21.48
CA GLY A 30 -13.54 20.12 20.96
C GLY A 30 -12.44 21.20 20.93
N GLU A 31 -11.21 20.92 21.40
CA GLU A 31 -10.07 21.87 21.34
C GLU A 31 -8.96 21.47 20.34
N CYS A 32 -8.97 20.24 19.82
CA CYS A 32 -8.06 19.84 18.73
C CYS A 32 -8.62 20.32 17.38
N GLY A 33 -7.77 20.78 16.47
CA GLY A 33 -8.13 20.95 15.07
C GLY A 33 -8.58 19.62 14.42
N PRO A 34 -9.09 19.63 13.18
CA PRO A 34 -9.45 18.39 12.50
C PRO A 34 -8.24 17.45 12.46
N SER A 35 -8.47 16.15 12.71
CA SER A 35 -7.41 15.13 12.70
C SER A 35 -7.86 13.86 11.97
N LEU A 36 -6.97 13.27 11.18
CA LEU A 36 -7.26 12.15 10.27
C LEU A 36 -6.17 11.07 10.34
N ASP A 37 -6.55 9.82 10.62
CA ASP A 37 -5.68 8.66 10.42
C ASP A 37 -6.00 8.02 9.06
N LEU A 38 -5.05 8.05 8.12
CA LEU A 38 -5.19 7.55 6.75
C LEU A 38 -4.33 6.30 6.53
N LEU A 39 -4.99 5.17 6.26
CA LEU A 39 -4.34 3.91 5.89
C LEU A 39 -4.36 3.72 4.37
N TRP A 40 -3.20 3.47 3.79
CA TRP A 40 -3.07 2.94 2.44
C TRP A 40 -2.87 1.44 2.48
N VAL A 41 -3.67 0.71 1.70
CA VAL A 41 -3.53 -0.73 1.48
C VAL A 41 -3.18 -0.90 0.01
N ILE A 42 -1.90 -1.09 -0.28
CA ILE A 42 -1.38 -1.10 -1.63
C ILE A 42 -1.01 -2.53 -2.01
N ASP A 43 -1.51 -2.94 -3.15
CA ASP A 43 -1.22 -4.23 -3.74
C ASP A 43 0.26 -4.34 -4.15
N ASN A 44 0.89 -5.44 -3.73
CA ASN A 44 2.27 -5.76 -4.04
C ASN A 44 2.42 -6.93 -5.03
N SER A 45 1.35 -7.24 -5.77
CA SER A 45 1.34 -8.20 -6.87
C SER A 45 2.35 -7.80 -7.95
N GLN A 46 2.61 -8.76 -8.85
CA GLN A 46 3.68 -8.60 -9.83
C GLN A 46 3.39 -7.57 -10.92
N SER A 47 2.13 -7.25 -11.16
CA SER A 47 1.66 -6.33 -12.20
C SER A 47 1.49 -4.89 -11.72
N MET A 48 1.69 -4.59 -10.43
CA MET A 48 1.37 -3.29 -9.82
C MET A 48 2.36 -2.15 -10.08
N CYS A 49 3.39 -2.33 -10.92
CA CYS A 49 4.45 -1.33 -11.05
C CYS A 49 3.99 -0.02 -11.70
N GLN A 50 3.07 -0.08 -12.69
CA GLN A 50 2.53 1.09 -13.36
C GLN A 50 1.64 1.89 -12.38
N GLU A 51 0.75 1.20 -11.68
CA GLU A 51 -0.16 1.75 -10.69
C GLU A 51 0.61 2.39 -9.53
N GLN A 52 1.60 1.70 -8.96
CA GLN A 52 2.44 2.25 -7.90
C GLN A 52 3.20 3.50 -8.38
N LYS A 53 3.62 3.56 -9.65
CA LYS A 53 4.22 4.78 -10.23
C LYS A 53 3.20 5.91 -10.30
N ILE A 54 1.96 5.63 -10.70
CA ILE A 54 0.88 6.64 -10.77
C ILE A 54 0.55 7.18 -9.39
N ILE A 55 0.49 6.32 -8.36
CA ILE A 55 0.33 6.73 -6.95
C ILE A 55 1.41 7.74 -6.55
N ARG A 56 2.69 7.40 -6.77
CA ARG A 56 3.83 8.28 -6.43
C ARG A 56 3.77 9.62 -7.15
N ALA A 57 3.40 9.61 -8.43
CA ALA A 57 3.30 10.81 -9.25
C ALA A 57 2.15 11.74 -8.81
N ASN A 58 1.15 11.21 -8.11
CA ASN A 58 -0.08 11.90 -7.79
C ASN A 58 -0.27 12.26 -6.32
N PHE A 59 0.44 11.62 -5.39
CA PHE A 59 0.25 11.81 -3.96
C PHE A 59 0.30 13.27 -3.51
N ARG A 60 1.14 14.09 -4.16
CA ARG A 60 1.23 15.53 -3.88
C ARG A 60 -0.14 16.23 -3.95
N ARG A 61 -0.99 15.84 -4.91
CA ARG A 61 -2.35 16.40 -5.07
C ARG A 61 -3.26 16.10 -3.89
N ILE A 62 -3.11 14.92 -3.27
CA ILE A 62 -3.87 14.55 -2.06
C ILE A 62 -3.52 15.52 -0.94
N ILE A 63 -2.23 15.64 -0.62
CA ILE A 63 -1.80 16.44 0.52
C ILE A 63 -2.05 17.93 0.29
N GLU A 64 -1.82 18.45 -0.92
CA GLU A 64 -2.13 19.85 -1.25
C GLU A 64 -3.63 20.16 -1.19
N GLY A 65 -4.49 19.15 -1.37
CA GLY A 65 -5.94 19.30 -1.22
C GLY A 65 -6.41 19.30 0.23
N LEU A 66 -5.68 18.64 1.15
CA LEU A 66 -6.06 18.58 2.56
C LEU A 66 -5.92 19.97 3.21
N ASP A 67 -6.74 20.26 4.23
CA ASP A 67 -6.60 21.51 5.00
C ASP A 67 -5.18 21.62 5.55
N ALA A 68 -4.54 22.78 5.37
CA ALA A 68 -3.18 23.04 5.86
C ALA A 68 -3.04 22.89 7.39
N ASN A 69 -4.16 22.91 8.13
CA ASN A 69 -4.23 22.71 9.58
C ASN A 69 -4.67 21.29 9.97
N LEU A 70 -4.89 20.38 9.00
CA LEU A 70 -5.25 19.00 9.27
C LEU A 70 -4.08 18.29 9.97
N ASP A 71 -4.34 17.76 11.15
CA ASP A 71 -3.38 16.90 11.85
C ASP A 71 -3.54 15.45 11.38
N PHE A 72 -2.74 15.04 10.39
CA PHE A 72 -2.82 13.70 9.81
C PHE A 72 -1.78 12.72 10.36
N HIS A 73 -2.16 11.44 10.38
CA HIS A 73 -1.27 10.29 10.41
C HIS A 73 -1.47 9.49 9.12
N ILE A 74 -0.40 9.24 8.35
CA ILE A 74 -0.47 8.43 7.13
C ILE A 74 0.38 7.19 7.32
N ALA A 75 -0.19 6.02 7.01
CA ALA A 75 0.52 4.75 7.07
C ALA A 75 0.24 3.89 5.83
N VAL A 76 1.15 2.97 5.53
CA VAL A 76 1.05 2.06 4.38
C VAL A 76 1.18 0.62 4.88
N THR A 77 0.28 -0.24 4.44
CA THR A 77 0.38 -1.70 4.51
C THR A 77 0.22 -2.28 3.10
N THR A 78 0.60 -3.54 2.93
CA THR A 78 0.38 -4.29 1.69
C THR A 78 -0.85 -5.17 1.76
N THR A 79 -1.24 -5.74 0.64
CA THR A 79 -2.21 -6.84 0.50
C THR A 79 -1.62 -8.22 0.86
N HIS A 80 -0.30 -8.30 1.02
CA HIS A 80 0.46 -9.49 1.41
C HIS A 80 0.04 -10.04 2.78
N MET A 81 -0.43 -11.29 2.80
CA MET A 81 -0.83 -11.99 4.04
C MET A 81 -0.20 -13.37 4.21
N ASP A 82 0.75 -13.76 3.36
CA ASP A 82 1.51 -15.00 3.50
C ASP A 82 2.90 -14.74 4.08
N SER A 83 2.99 -14.73 5.41
CA SER A 83 4.28 -14.56 6.12
C SER A 83 5.38 -15.58 5.76
N SER A 84 5.04 -16.66 5.06
CA SER A 84 6.01 -17.67 4.63
C SER A 84 6.62 -17.37 3.26
N TYR A 85 6.11 -16.38 2.53
CA TYR A 85 6.53 -16.06 1.18
C TYR A 85 7.75 -15.13 1.18
N PRO A 86 8.93 -15.62 0.77
CA PRO A 86 10.21 -14.99 1.13
C PRO A 86 10.63 -13.84 0.19
N LEU A 87 9.91 -13.61 -0.91
CA LEU A 87 10.38 -12.70 -1.94
C LEU A 87 10.23 -11.23 -1.55
N GLU A 88 9.24 -10.89 -0.73
CA GLU A 88 9.06 -9.54 -0.19
C GLU A 88 9.40 -9.50 1.31
N PRO A 89 10.68 -9.28 1.69
CA PRO A 89 11.15 -9.41 3.07
C PRO A 89 10.63 -8.33 4.04
N VAL A 90 10.10 -7.22 3.54
CA VAL A 90 9.52 -6.15 4.39
C VAL A 90 8.03 -6.39 4.60
N ALA A 91 7.32 -6.82 3.54
CA ALA A 91 5.90 -7.10 3.60
C ALA A 91 5.59 -8.12 4.69
N SER A 92 4.57 -7.84 5.50
CA SER A 92 4.15 -8.72 6.56
C SER A 92 2.65 -8.58 6.79
N PRO A 93 1.93 -9.67 7.13
CA PRO A 93 0.48 -9.65 7.24
C PRO A 93 -0.06 -8.55 8.17
N GLY A 94 -0.80 -7.60 7.61
CA GLY A 94 -1.41 -6.50 8.35
C GLY A 94 -0.42 -5.57 9.06
N LEU A 95 0.87 -5.59 8.73
CA LEU A 95 1.86 -4.73 9.38
C LEU A 95 2.18 -3.50 8.53
N LEU A 96 2.29 -2.36 9.21
CA LEU A 96 2.73 -1.13 8.56
C LEU A 96 4.20 -1.23 8.15
N GLN A 97 4.51 -0.68 6.98
CA GLN A 97 5.86 -0.61 6.44
C GLN A 97 6.23 0.79 5.96
N SER A 98 7.53 1.07 5.96
CA SER A 98 8.09 2.32 5.44
C SER A 98 9.38 2.14 4.64
N THR A 99 9.86 0.91 4.52
CA THR A 99 11.05 0.60 3.74
C THR A 99 10.65 0.32 2.29
N PRO A 100 11.18 1.05 1.31
CA PRO A 100 10.86 0.83 -0.09
C PRO A 100 11.36 -0.53 -0.57
N GLN A 101 10.57 -1.18 -1.43
CA GLN A 101 10.93 -2.43 -2.12
C GLN A 101 10.84 -2.22 -3.65
N PRO A 102 11.81 -1.55 -4.28
CA PRO A 102 11.72 -1.13 -5.69
C PRO A 102 12.08 -2.23 -6.70
N VAL A 103 12.65 -3.35 -6.24
CA VAL A 103 13.09 -4.44 -7.11
C VAL A 103 11.90 -5.05 -7.82
N VAL A 104 11.94 -5.02 -9.15
CA VAL A 104 10.86 -5.48 -10.03
C VAL A 104 10.63 -6.98 -9.91
N GLY A 105 9.36 -7.42 -9.98
CA GLY A 105 9.01 -8.84 -10.01
C GLY A 105 9.03 -9.50 -11.37
N PHE A 106 8.23 -10.56 -11.52
CA PHE A 106 8.29 -11.44 -12.69
C PHE A 106 7.29 -11.07 -13.80
N ASP A 107 6.58 -9.96 -13.66
CA ASP A 107 5.70 -9.48 -14.71
C ASP A 107 6.50 -8.71 -15.78
N PRO A 108 6.48 -9.14 -17.05
CA PRO A 108 7.22 -8.47 -18.12
C PRO A 108 6.78 -7.02 -18.35
N THR A 109 5.58 -6.62 -17.95
CA THR A 109 5.12 -5.22 -18.07
C THR A 109 5.81 -4.29 -17.07
N CYS A 110 6.44 -4.86 -16.03
CA CYS A 110 7.34 -4.15 -15.12
C CYS A 110 8.79 -4.11 -15.60
N TRP A 111 9.10 -4.79 -16.70
CA TRP A 111 10.41 -4.78 -17.33
C TRP A 111 10.41 -3.90 -18.57
N TYR A 112 9.36 -4.02 -19.37
CA TYR A 112 9.24 -3.40 -20.68
C TYR A 112 7.98 -2.55 -20.74
N ALA A 113 8.06 -1.38 -21.38
CA ALA A 113 6.87 -0.61 -21.67
C ALA A 113 5.95 -1.37 -22.64
N ILE A 114 4.68 -0.97 -22.68
CA ILE A 114 3.66 -1.54 -23.56
C ILE A 114 3.17 -0.50 -24.56
N ASP A 115 2.90 -0.93 -25.80
CA ASP A 115 2.34 -0.08 -26.83
C ASP A 115 0.84 0.21 -26.62
N GLU A 116 0.24 1.03 -27.49
CA GLU A 116 -1.18 1.40 -27.42
C GLU A 116 -2.14 0.20 -27.61
N GLN A 117 -1.63 -0.94 -28.10
CA GLN A 117 -2.38 -2.18 -28.30
C GLN A 117 -2.12 -3.20 -27.17
N GLY A 118 -1.31 -2.86 -26.17
CA GLY A 118 -0.94 -3.76 -25.06
C GLY A 118 0.19 -4.73 -25.40
N GLY A 119 0.89 -4.54 -26.51
CA GLY A 119 2.07 -5.32 -26.89
C GLY A 119 3.33 -4.88 -26.15
N LEU A 120 4.11 -5.84 -25.62
CA LEU A 120 5.39 -5.56 -24.95
C LEU A 120 6.43 -5.01 -25.93
N LEU A 121 7.11 -3.93 -25.53
CA LEU A 121 8.25 -3.32 -26.21
C LEU A 121 9.57 -3.92 -25.71
N ASP A 122 9.78 -5.22 -25.93
CA ASP A 122 10.91 -6.01 -25.39
C ASP A 122 12.13 -6.15 -26.34
N GLY A 123 12.05 -5.54 -27.53
CA GLY A 123 13.09 -5.66 -28.55
C GLY A 123 13.14 -7.01 -29.29
N GLY A 124 12.11 -7.86 -29.17
CA GLY A 124 11.92 -9.07 -29.99
C GLY A 124 11.57 -8.74 -31.45
N ASP A 125 11.21 -9.75 -32.26
CA ASP A 125 10.92 -9.66 -33.71
C ASP A 125 10.35 -8.30 -34.19
N ASP A 126 11.23 -7.40 -34.64
CA ASP A 126 10.94 -6.03 -35.11
C ASP A 126 10.21 -5.09 -34.11
N ARG A 127 10.08 -5.49 -32.84
CA ARG A 127 9.53 -4.66 -31.77
C ARG A 127 10.58 -3.69 -31.23
N GLN A 128 10.14 -2.48 -30.86
CA GLN A 128 11.00 -1.53 -30.16
C GLN A 128 11.39 -2.09 -28.79
N LEU A 129 12.60 -1.78 -28.32
CA LEU A 129 13.00 -2.01 -26.93
C LEU A 129 12.73 -0.75 -26.12
N ASP A 130 12.01 -0.89 -25.02
CA ASP A 130 11.76 0.18 -24.06
C ASP A 130 11.79 -0.34 -22.63
N LEU A 131 12.91 -0.09 -21.94
CA LEU A 131 13.16 -0.48 -20.54
C LEU A 131 12.78 0.63 -19.55
N SER A 132 11.98 1.62 -19.96
CA SER A 132 11.59 2.73 -19.08
C SER A 132 10.98 2.28 -17.75
N PRO A 133 10.18 1.19 -17.64
CA PRO A 133 9.68 0.76 -16.33
C PRO A 133 10.78 0.43 -15.32
N VAL A 134 11.84 -0.28 -15.74
CA VAL A 134 12.97 -0.62 -14.86
C VAL A 134 13.79 0.62 -14.54
N ARG A 135 14.04 1.48 -15.53
CA ARG A 135 14.78 2.73 -15.33
C ARG A 135 14.07 3.65 -14.34
N ASP A 136 12.75 3.74 -14.44
CA ASP A 136 11.93 4.52 -13.51
C ASP A 136 11.94 3.93 -12.10
N ALA A 137 11.92 2.60 -11.97
CA ALA A 137 12.05 1.91 -10.68
C ALA A 137 13.43 2.17 -10.05
N ILE A 138 14.51 2.08 -10.82
CA ILE A 138 15.87 2.41 -10.36
C ILE A 138 15.96 3.88 -9.94
N ALA A 139 15.46 4.81 -10.75
CA ALA A 139 15.46 6.23 -10.42
C ALA A 139 14.68 6.52 -9.13
N ALA A 140 13.53 5.88 -8.94
CA ALA A 140 12.75 5.99 -7.71
C ALA A 140 13.49 5.40 -6.50
N ALA A 141 14.19 4.27 -6.66
CA ALA A 141 15.02 3.68 -5.63
C ALA A 141 16.17 4.59 -5.21
N VAL A 142 16.88 5.16 -6.19
CA VAL A 142 17.98 6.11 -5.96
C VAL A 142 17.48 7.36 -5.21
N ALA A 143 16.29 7.85 -5.54
CA ALA A 143 15.67 8.97 -4.82
C ALA A 143 15.36 8.66 -3.35
N CYS A 144 15.25 7.37 -2.99
CA CYS A 144 15.05 6.91 -1.62
C CYS A 144 16.35 6.61 -0.87
N MET A 145 17.53 6.78 -1.47
CA MET A 145 18.80 6.65 -0.77
C MET A 145 19.02 7.81 0.20
N GLU A 146 19.68 7.55 1.33
CA GLU A 146 20.14 8.60 2.26
C GLU A 146 21.10 9.57 1.55
N ASN A 147 21.94 9.04 0.65
CA ASN A 147 22.85 9.81 -0.20
C ASN A 147 22.67 9.40 -1.67
N PRO A 148 21.75 10.03 -2.42
CA PRO A 148 21.47 9.66 -3.81
C PRO A 148 22.70 9.76 -4.71
N ASN A 149 22.94 8.71 -5.51
CA ASN A 149 24.04 8.63 -6.46
C ASN A 149 23.57 8.05 -7.81
N PRO A 150 22.89 8.84 -8.67
CA PRO A 150 22.34 8.35 -9.92
C PRO A 150 23.40 7.78 -10.87
N ASP A 151 24.62 8.34 -10.87
CA ASP A 151 25.71 7.89 -11.75
C ASP A 151 26.15 6.44 -11.46
N ALA A 152 25.96 5.94 -10.23
CA ALA A 152 26.27 4.55 -9.87
C ALA A 152 25.23 3.54 -10.37
N PHE A 153 24.07 4.01 -10.82
CA PHE A 153 22.97 3.17 -11.30
C PHE A 153 22.57 3.51 -12.76
N ASP A 154 23.48 4.16 -13.50
CA ASP A 154 23.31 4.44 -14.93
C ASP A 154 23.73 3.23 -15.77
N PHE A 155 22.85 2.23 -15.85
CA PHE A 155 23.09 0.99 -16.59
C PHE A 155 22.67 1.10 -18.06
N THR A 156 23.45 0.45 -18.92
CA THR A 156 23.09 0.24 -20.33
C THR A 156 21.90 -0.71 -20.47
N ASP A 157 21.22 -0.67 -21.62
CA ASP A 157 20.11 -1.60 -21.91
C ASP A 157 20.56 -3.07 -21.83
N ASP A 158 21.77 -3.36 -22.29
CA ASP A 158 22.36 -4.71 -22.23
C ASP A 158 22.58 -5.17 -20.80
N GLU A 159 23.11 -4.31 -19.91
CA GLU A 159 23.31 -4.62 -18.49
C GLU A 159 21.99 -4.84 -17.76
N ILE A 160 20.97 -3.99 -18.00
CA ILE A 160 19.64 -4.18 -17.42
C ILE A 160 19.06 -5.53 -17.87
N LYS A 161 19.02 -5.81 -19.18
CA LYS A 161 18.49 -7.08 -19.70
C LYS A 161 19.25 -8.30 -19.20
N CYS A 162 20.54 -8.15 -18.98
CA CYS A 162 21.40 -9.18 -18.44
C CYS A 162 20.99 -9.53 -16.99
N ALA A 163 20.69 -8.53 -16.16
CA ALA A 163 20.32 -8.69 -14.76
C ALA A 163 18.85 -9.11 -14.54
N LEU A 164 17.94 -8.77 -15.46
CA LEU A 164 16.52 -9.11 -15.32
C LEU A 164 16.26 -10.64 -15.29
N PRO A 165 15.15 -11.09 -14.65
CA PRO A 165 14.82 -12.51 -14.60
C PRO A 165 14.69 -13.12 -16.00
N GLY A 166 15.35 -14.27 -16.22
CA GLY A 166 15.43 -14.89 -17.54
C GLY A 166 16.54 -14.35 -18.44
N GLY A 167 17.42 -13.49 -17.91
CA GLY A 167 18.66 -13.04 -18.55
C GLY A 167 19.66 -14.18 -18.84
N VAL A 168 20.83 -13.81 -19.38
CA VAL A 168 21.87 -14.77 -19.78
C VAL A 168 22.56 -15.39 -18.57
N THR A 169 22.86 -16.70 -18.62
CA THR A 169 23.44 -17.46 -17.49
C THR A 169 24.82 -16.96 -17.04
N ASP A 170 25.57 -16.32 -17.93
CA ASP A 170 26.91 -15.81 -17.66
C ASP A 170 26.89 -14.27 -17.48
N CYS A 171 25.78 -13.71 -17.00
CA CYS A 171 25.64 -12.28 -16.82
C CYS A 171 26.71 -11.71 -15.88
N ALA A 172 27.40 -10.64 -16.29
CA ALA A 172 28.39 -9.93 -15.49
C ALA A 172 28.26 -8.42 -15.75
N ILE A 173 28.25 -7.62 -14.67
CA ILE A 173 28.23 -6.15 -14.76
C ILE A 173 29.49 -5.64 -14.06
N PRO A 174 30.46 -5.07 -14.80
CA PRO A 174 31.74 -4.63 -14.23
C PRO A 174 31.58 -3.68 -13.04
N GLY A 175 32.15 -4.06 -11.90
CA GLY A 175 32.09 -3.25 -10.67
C GLY A 175 30.82 -3.45 -9.83
N VAL A 176 29.88 -4.28 -10.29
CA VAL A 176 28.60 -4.56 -9.62
C VAL A 176 28.50 -6.04 -9.22
N CYS A 177 28.68 -6.95 -10.17
CA CYS A 177 28.52 -8.39 -9.94
C CYS A 177 29.42 -9.22 -10.87
N GLU A 178 29.91 -10.35 -10.37
CA GLU A 178 30.72 -11.29 -11.16
C GLU A 178 29.85 -12.12 -12.13
N SER A 179 30.52 -12.85 -13.03
CA SER A 179 29.87 -13.68 -14.04
C SER A 179 28.98 -14.77 -13.41
N GLY A 180 27.69 -14.72 -13.75
CA GLY A 180 26.67 -15.64 -13.25
C GLY A 180 26.13 -15.28 -11.86
N GLU A 181 26.57 -14.16 -11.28
CA GLU A 181 26.09 -13.68 -9.98
C GLU A 181 25.08 -12.54 -10.08
N CYS A 182 25.02 -11.88 -11.25
CA CYS A 182 24.08 -10.78 -11.48
C CYS A 182 22.63 -11.27 -11.50
N ASN A 183 21.77 -10.51 -10.82
CA ASN A 183 20.33 -10.71 -10.78
C ASN A 183 19.63 -9.35 -10.67
N GLU A 184 18.30 -9.35 -10.59
CA GLU A 184 17.51 -8.13 -10.58
C GLU A 184 17.88 -7.18 -9.43
N PHE A 185 18.38 -7.69 -8.30
CA PHE A 185 18.82 -6.85 -7.18
C PHE A 185 20.14 -6.14 -7.46
N SER A 186 20.97 -6.67 -8.36
CA SER A 186 22.29 -6.12 -8.67
C SER A 186 22.22 -4.70 -9.25
N ILE A 187 21.08 -4.31 -9.82
CA ILE A 187 20.88 -3.00 -10.45
C ILE A 187 20.07 -2.02 -9.57
N PHE A 188 19.81 -2.35 -8.31
CA PHE A 188 19.14 -1.48 -7.34
C PHE A 188 20.03 -1.19 -6.13
N PRO A 189 19.83 -0.05 -5.44
CA PRO A 189 20.51 0.23 -4.17
C PRO A 189 20.21 -0.83 -3.11
N ASP A 190 21.19 -1.10 -2.23
CA ASP A 190 20.97 -2.01 -1.11
C ASP A 190 19.96 -1.40 -0.13
N PRO A 191 19.04 -2.18 0.46
CA PRO A 191 18.05 -1.66 1.41
C PRO A 191 18.65 -0.88 2.60
N SER A 192 19.89 -1.18 2.98
CA SER A 192 20.60 -0.45 4.04
C SER A 192 21.07 0.95 3.65
N GLU A 193 21.04 1.29 2.35
CA GLU A 193 21.38 2.62 1.84
C GLU A 193 20.18 3.57 1.81
N TYR A 194 18.96 3.06 2.02
CA TYR A 194 17.75 3.88 2.04
C TYR A 194 17.66 4.74 3.31
N ARG A 195 17.05 5.92 3.15
CA ARG A 195 16.75 6.83 4.26
C ARG A 195 15.82 6.16 5.26
N SER A 196 16.01 6.48 6.54
CA SER A 196 15.11 5.99 7.59
C SER A 196 13.80 6.78 7.56
N ILE A 197 12.70 6.11 7.18
CA ILE A 197 11.35 6.70 7.16
C ILE A 197 10.52 6.07 8.29
N PRO A 198 9.80 6.84 9.12
CA PRO A 198 8.91 6.28 10.13
C PRO A 198 7.74 5.53 9.48
N LYS A 199 7.24 4.48 10.16
CA LYS A 199 6.06 3.72 9.69
C LYS A 199 4.77 4.56 9.63
N VAL A 200 4.73 5.67 10.35
CA VAL A 200 3.61 6.60 10.42
C VAL A 200 4.15 7.99 10.12
N LEU A 201 3.70 8.59 9.02
CA LEU A 201 3.99 9.98 8.69
C LEU A 201 3.02 10.88 9.46
N ARG A 202 3.53 11.64 10.42
CA ARG A 202 2.72 12.53 11.27
C ARG A 202 2.88 13.96 10.78
N ALA A 203 1.79 14.70 10.65
CA ALA A 203 1.82 16.08 10.16
C ALA A 203 2.88 16.94 10.88
N GLN A 204 2.97 16.81 12.20
CA GLN A 204 3.93 17.52 13.04
C GLN A 204 5.41 17.28 12.70
N ASP A 205 5.76 16.12 12.15
CA ASP A 205 7.14 15.79 11.78
C ASP A 205 7.58 16.48 10.47
N TYR A 206 6.62 17.06 9.75
CA TYR A 206 6.81 17.80 8.50
C TYR A 206 6.47 19.28 8.64
N GLN A 207 6.21 19.79 9.85
CA GLN A 207 5.99 21.23 10.06
C GLN A 207 7.31 22.00 10.04
N GLY A 208 7.40 23.01 9.18
CA GLY A 208 8.51 23.97 9.11
C GLY A 208 8.10 25.40 9.45
N GLU A 209 9.02 26.35 9.31
CA GLU A 209 8.75 27.78 9.59
C GLU A 209 7.67 28.38 8.67
N SER A 210 7.49 27.81 7.47
CA SER A 210 6.56 28.27 6.44
C SER A 210 5.29 27.41 6.33
N GLY A 211 5.04 26.52 7.29
CA GLY A 211 3.98 25.51 7.24
C GLY A 211 4.50 24.12 6.86
N LEU A 212 3.61 23.27 6.34
CA LEU A 212 3.91 21.89 6.00
C LEU A 212 4.97 21.78 4.87
N ASP A 213 5.99 20.95 5.09
CA ASP A 213 7.00 20.58 4.10
C ASP A 213 6.44 19.49 3.17
N PHE A 214 5.67 19.93 2.17
CA PHE A 214 5.08 19.06 1.17
C PHE A 214 6.12 18.29 0.35
N GLU A 215 7.31 18.85 0.14
CA GLU A 215 8.36 18.22 -0.66
C GLU A 215 8.91 16.99 0.07
N ARG A 216 9.31 17.17 1.33
CA ARG A 216 9.81 16.06 2.15
C ARG A 216 8.73 15.00 2.39
N LEU A 217 7.49 15.41 2.68
CA LEU A 217 6.37 14.49 2.88
C LEU A 217 6.07 13.67 1.62
N THR A 218 6.05 14.31 0.45
CA THR A 218 5.83 13.62 -0.83
C THR A 218 6.96 12.64 -1.11
N ALA A 219 8.21 13.02 -0.84
CA ALA A 219 9.37 12.15 -1.02
C ALA A 219 9.35 10.94 -0.06
N ASP A 220 8.97 11.13 1.21
CA ASP A 220 8.86 10.04 2.19
C ASP A 220 7.74 9.08 1.80
N PHE A 221 6.54 9.59 1.48
CA PHE A 221 5.44 8.75 1.04
C PHE A 221 5.76 8.01 -0.27
N ALA A 222 6.42 8.66 -1.24
CA ALA A 222 6.79 8.02 -2.49
C ALA A 222 7.70 6.80 -2.27
N CYS A 223 8.58 6.83 -1.27
CA CYS A 223 9.36 5.67 -0.87
C CYS A 223 8.49 4.62 -0.17
N MET A 224 7.66 5.02 0.80
CA MET A 224 6.80 4.09 1.54
C MET A 224 5.78 3.35 0.66
N SER A 225 5.30 4.00 -0.41
CA SER A 225 4.32 3.43 -1.31
C SER A 225 4.92 2.45 -2.32
N MET A 226 6.25 2.29 -2.38
CA MET A 226 6.91 1.22 -3.12
C MET A 226 6.87 -0.06 -2.30
N VAL A 227 5.70 -0.67 -2.28
CA VAL A 227 5.40 -1.81 -1.42
C VAL A 227 5.94 -3.15 -1.92
N GLY A 228 6.60 -3.13 -3.08
CA GLY A 228 7.06 -4.32 -3.78
C GLY A 228 6.18 -4.67 -4.96
N THR A 229 6.75 -5.39 -5.92
CA THR A 229 6.02 -6.04 -7.02
C THR A 229 6.45 -7.50 -7.16
N ARG A 230 6.95 -8.11 -6.09
CA ARG A 230 7.33 -9.53 -6.04
C ARG A 230 6.40 -10.31 -5.14
N GLY A 231 5.26 -9.74 -4.72
CA GLY A 231 4.25 -10.36 -3.88
C GLY A 231 3.54 -11.55 -4.52
N VAL A 232 2.67 -12.19 -3.71
CA VAL A 232 1.89 -13.36 -4.10
C VAL A 232 0.69 -12.93 -4.91
N ARG A 233 0.44 -13.54 -6.07
CA ARG A 233 -0.71 -13.20 -6.92
C ARG A 233 -2.11 -13.52 -6.34
N ILE A 234 -2.19 -13.92 -5.06
CA ILE A 234 -3.43 -14.16 -4.32
C ILE A 234 -3.55 -13.04 -3.30
N GLU A 235 -4.13 -11.93 -3.73
CA GLU A 235 -4.10 -10.68 -2.97
C GLU A 235 -5.25 -10.60 -1.98
N THR A 236 -4.96 -10.12 -0.76
CA THR A 236 -5.90 -10.21 0.37
C THR A 236 -6.01 -8.87 1.09
N GLY A 237 -6.26 -7.81 0.33
CA GLY A 237 -6.29 -6.44 0.83
C GLY A 237 -7.34 -6.19 1.91
N LEU A 238 -8.53 -6.77 1.82
CA LEU A 238 -9.58 -6.51 2.81
C LEU A 238 -9.20 -7.05 4.20
N ILE A 239 -8.68 -8.29 4.28
CA ILE A 239 -8.21 -8.81 5.56
C ILE A 239 -6.93 -8.09 6.02
N ALA A 240 -6.04 -7.66 5.12
CA ALA A 240 -4.89 -6.84 5.50
C ALA A 240 -5.30 -5.53 6.19
N ALA A 241 -6.35 -4.86 5.70
CA ALA A 241 -6.93 -3.68 6.36
C ALA A 241 -7.50 -4.01 7.74
N VAL A 242 -8.26 -5.11 7.86
CA VAL A 242 -8.79 -5.62 9.13
C VAL A 242 -7.68 -5.84 10.14
N GLU A 243 -6.58 -6.45 9.74
CA GLU A 243 -5.45 -6.75 10.62
C GLU A 243 -4.64 -5.50 10.98
N ALA A 244 -4.41 -4.61 10.03
CA ALA A 244 -3.65 -3.38 10.24
C ALA A 244 -4.19 -2.52 11.39
N VAL A 245 -5.51 -2.53 11.55
CA VAL A 245 -6.23 -1.75 12.57
C VAL A 245 -6.67 -2.59 13.77
N SER A 246 -6.28 -3.87 13.85
CA SER A 246 -6.62 -4.75 14.97
C SER A 246 -5.95 -4.30 16.28
N PRO A 247 -6.58 -4.51 17.45
CA PRO A 247 -5.95 -4.19 18.74
C PRO A 247 -4.61 -4.89 18.96
N ALA A 248 -4.44 -6.10 18.42
CA ALA A 248 -3.19 -6.84 18.48
C ALA A 248 -2.05 -6.12 17.75
N ASN A 249 -2.35 -5.48 16.62
CA ASN A 249 -1.34 -4.77 15.85
C ASN A 249 -1.19 -3.31 16.28
N THR A 250 -2.27 -2.61 16.65
CA THR A 250 -2.22 -1.19 17.03
C THR A 250 -1.80 -0.97 18.48
N GLY A 251 -2.08 -1.92 19.37
CA GLY A 251 -1.84 -1.76 20.80
C GLY A 251 -2.64 -0.66 21.47
N GLY A 252 -3.71 -0.16 20.82
CA GLY A 252 -4.55 0.93 21.31
C GLY A 252 -4.12 2.33 20.82
N PRO A 253 -4.92 3.36 21.13
CA PRO A 253 -4.77 4.66 20.50
C PRO A 253 -3.77 5.56 21.22
N LEU A 254 -3.15 6.47 20.49
CA LEU A 254 -2.58 7.67 21.07
C LEU A 254 -3.68 8.57 21.65
N ASN A 255 -3.34 9.34 22.68
CA ASN A 255 -4.27 10.22 23.40
C ASN A 255 -5.49 9.45 23.95
N ALA A 256 -5.26 8.21 24.38
CA ALA A 256 -6.30 7.36 24.94
C ALA A 256 -6.92 7.95 26.22
N PRO A 257 -8.21 7.66 26.49
CA PRO A 257 -8.83 8.00 27.77
C PRO A 257 -8.05 7.47 28.97
N GLU A 258 -8.15 8.17 30.10
CA GLU A 258 -7.54 7.71 31.35
C GLU A 258 -8.03 6.31 31.73
N GLY A 259 -7.09 5.41 32.02
CA GLY A 259 -7.38 4.02 32.37
C GLY A 259 -7.40 3.05 31.18
N THR A 260 -7.23 3.51 29.94
CA THR A 260 -7.02 2.62 28.80
C THR A 260 -5.66 1.93 28.90
N THR A 261 -5.65 0.60 28.76
CA THR A 261 -4.41 -0.17 28.70
C THR A 261 -3.86 -0.12 27.27
N LEU A 262 -2.60 0.29 27.12
CA LEU A 262 -1.92 0.37 25.83
C LEU A 262 -0.81 -0.67 25.77
N ASP A 263 -0.63 -1.28 24.61
CA ASP A 263 0.55 -2.06 24.25
C ASP A 263 1.41 -1.25 23.27
N THR A 264 2.34 -0.48 23.81
CA THR A 264 3.24 0.34 22.97
C THR A 264 4.28 -0.49 22.21
N SER A 265 4.33 -1.81 22.43
CA SER A 265 5.21 -2.73 21.69
C SER A 265 4.53 -3.36 20.47
N ALA A 266 3.22 -3.13 20.30
CA ALA A 266 2.48 -3.62 19.16
C ALA A 266 3.04 -3.05 17.84
N PRO A 267 3.08 -3.85 16.75
CA PRO A 267 3.85 -3.54 15.55
C PRO A 267 3.39 -2.30 14.76
N ASN A 268 2.12 -1.90 14.92
CA ASN A 268 1.49 -0.72 14.31
C ASN A 268 1.17 0.36 15.35
N HIS A 269 1.75 0.27 16.55
CA HIS A 269 1.53 1.28 17.58
C HIS A 269 1.94 2.69 17.14
N GLY A 270 1.16 3.68 17.54
CA GLY A 270 1.36 5.08 17.17
C GLY A 270 0.72 5.51 15.85
N PHE A 271 0.00 4.61 15.17
CA PHE A 271 -0.82 4.96 14.01
C PHE A 271 -2.17 5.54 14.42
N ILE A 272 -2.94 4.83 15.26
CA ILE A 272 -4.32 5.20 15.59
C ILE A 272 -4.35 6.26 16.71
N ARG A 273 -5.17 7.30 16.53
CA ARG A 273 -5.50 8.30 17.56
C ARG A 273 -6.96 8.18 17.99
N HIS A 274 -7.22 8.40 19.28
CA HIS A 274 -8.56 8.26 19.87
C HIS A 274 -9.60 9.15 19.18
N GLY A 275 -9.33 10.45 19.10
CA GLY A 275 -10.25 11.45 18.57
C GLY A 275 -10.20 11.68 17.05
N ALA A 276 -9.24 11.09 16.34
CA ALA A 276 -9.10 11.31 14.90
C ALA A 276 -10.18 10.57 14.10
N GLU A 277 -10.58 11.17 12.97
CA GLU A 277 -11.31 10.48 11.91
C GLU A 277 -10.43 9.40 11.28
N PHE A 278 -11.04 8.50 10.50
CA PHE A 278 -10.31 7.41 9.87
C PHE A 278 -10.70 7.27 8.40
N ALA A 279 -9.70 7.15 7.55
CA ALA A 279 -9.85 6.82 6.16
C ALA A 279 -8.97 5.61 5.79
N VAL A 280 -9.46 4.76 4.89
CA VAL A 280 -8.64 3.73 4.22
C VAL A 280 -8.77 3.87 2.71
N ILE A 281 -7.64 3.74 2.02
CA ILE A 281 -7.56 3.72 0.55
C ILE A 281 -6.95 2.40 0.11
N PHE A 282 -7.73 1.61 -0.61
CA PHE A 282 -7.25 0.39 -1.27
C PHE A 282 -6.75 0.71 -2.68
N VAL A 283 -5.64 0.10 -3.10
CA VAL A 283 -5.14 0.21 -4.48
C VAL A 283 -4.71 -1.18 -4.93
N SER A 284 -5.45 -1.78 -5.86
CA SER A 284 -5.25 -3.17 -6.27
C SER A 284 -5.74 -3.41 -7.68
N ASP A 285 -4.91 -4.04 -8.51
CA ASP A 285 -5.25 -4.54 -9.83
C ASP A 285 -5.83 -5.96 -9.77
N GLU A 286 -5.87 -6.56 -8.59
CA GLU A 286 -6.45 -7.87 -8.32
C GLU A 286 -7.84 -7.78 -7.66
N ASN A 287 -8.58 -8.90 -7.64
CA ASN A 287 -9.76 -9.00 -6.78
C ASN A 287 -9.33 -9.42 -5.37
N ASP A 288 -10.04 -8.95 -4.34
CA ASP A 288 -9.77 -9.40 -2.98
C ASP A 288 -10.03 -10.91 -2.82
N CYS A 289 -9.04 -11.62 -2.32
CA CYS A 289 -9.06 -13.06 -2.12
C CYS A 289 -9.03 -13.44 -0.64
N SER A 290 -9.48 -12.56 0.25
CA SER A 290 -9.46 -12.77 1.70
C SER A 290 -10.16 -14.09 2.07
N HIS A 291 -9.41 -15.03 2.66
CA HIS A 291 -9.83 -16.40 2.98
C HIS A 291 -9.25 -16.85 4.35
N GLU A 292 -9.71 -17.98 4.89
CA GLU A 292 -9.29 -18.46 6.22
C GLU A 292 -7.77 -18.64 6.39
N GLY A 293 -7.07 -18.99 5.31
CA GLY A 293 -5.62 -19.22 5.32
C GLY A 293 -4.80 -17.92 5.38
N ALA A 294 -5.39 -16.78 5.03
CA ALA A 294 -4.72 -15.48 4.96
C ALA A 294 -4.92 -14.61 6.21
N ARG A 295 -5.51 -15.14 7.29
CA ARG A 295 -5.77 -14.37 8.52
C ARG A 295 -4.92 -14.87 9.69
N ASN A 296 -4.43 -13.93 10.47
CA ASN A 296 -3.94 -14.07 11.83
C ASN A 296 -5.02 -13.74 12.87
N VAL A 297 -5.95 -12.83 12.53
CA VAL A 297 -7.08 -12.48 13.41
C VAL A 297 -8.08 -13.65 13.46
N THR A 298 -8.34 -14.16 14.66
CA THR A 298 -9.17 -15.37 14.88
C THR A 298 -10.66 -15.08 14.92
N GLU A 299 -11.03 -13.82 15.11
CA GLU A 299 -12.40 -13.32 15.31
C GLU A 299 -13.28 -13.49 14.07
N VAL A 300 -12.67 -13.57 12.88
CA VAL A 300 -13.36 -13.84 11.61
C VAL A 300 -13.25 -15.29 11.16
N SER A 301 -12.71 -16.18 12.01
CA SER A 301 -12.56 -17.58 11.67
C SER A 301 -13.89 -18.31 11.55
N ASP A 302 -14.00 -19.12 10.50
CA ASP A 302 -15.12 -20.04 10.30
C ASP A 302 -14.56 -21.45 10.03
N PRO A 303 -14.65 -22.39 10.99
CA PRO A 303 -14.11 -23.73 10.82
C PRO A 303 -14.87 -24.56 9.78
N ASN A 304 -16.04 -24.11 9.32
CA ASN A 304 -16.80 -24.79 8.27
C ASN A 304 -16.48 -24.24 6.87
N ARG A 305 -15.74 -23.12 6.79
CA ARG A 305 -15.35 -22.54 5.51
C ARG A 305 -14.34 -23.44 4.81
N PRO A 306 -14.55 -23.79 3.54
CA PRO A 306 -13.59 -24.61 2.81
C PRO A 306 -12.26 -23.89 2.66
N GLN A 307 -11.18 -24.66 2.52
CA GLN A 307 -9.87 -24.11 2.22
C GLN A 307 -9.85 -23.51 0.82
N LEU A 308 -9.06 -22.44 0.62
CA LEU A 308 -8.76 -21.96 -0.72
C LEU A 308 -7.82 -22.96 -1.38
N ILE A 309 -8.28 -23.60 -2.45
CA ILE A 309 -7.51 -24.62 -3.16
C ILE A 309 -7.05 -24.05 -4.51
N VAL A 310 -5.74 -23.90 -4.68
CA VAL A 310 -5.13 -23.22 -5.84
C VAL A 310 -5.01 -24.14 -7.08
N ASN A 311 -5.28 -25.45 -6.98
CA ASN A 311 -5.30 -26.50 -8.03
C ASN A 311 -4.95 -26.08 -9.48
N GLY A 312 -3.69 -25.69 -9.73
CA GLY A 312 -3.22 -25.27 -11.06
C GLY A 312 -3.83 -23.96 -11.61
N CYS A 313 -4.77 -23.35 -10.90
CA CYS A 313 -5.44 -22.10 -11.28
C CYS A 313 -4.69 -20.84 -10.83
N GLY A 314 -3.68 -20.99 -9.98
CA GLY A 314 -2.83 -19.88 -9.55
C GLY A 314 -3.67 -18.71 -9.02
N ASP A 315 -3.45 -17.55 -9.60
CA ASP A 315 -4.08 -16.27 -9.28
C ASP A 315 -5.52 -16.11 -9.79
N GLN A 316 -5.99 -17.00 -10.66
CA GLN A 316 -7.38 -17.00 -11.14
C GLN A 316 -8.35 -17.59 -10.11
N VAL A 317 -7.85 -18.31 -9.11
CA VAL A 317 -8.67 -18.96 -8.08
C VAL A 317 -9.61 -17.99 -7.38
N CYS A 318 -9.18 -16.73 -7.22
CA CYS A 318 -9.93 -15.69 -6.53
C CYS A 318 -11.20 -15.32 -7.29
N ALA A 319 -11.11 -15.20 -8.62
CA ALA A 319 -12.28 -14.93 -9.46
C ALA A 319 -13.30 -16.09 -9.42
N PHE A 320 -12.82 -17.33 -9.38
CA PHE A 320 -13.71 -18.50 -9.25
C PHE A 320 -14.36 -18.58 -7.87
N ALA A 321 -13.59 -18.29 -6.82
CA ALA A 321 -14.07 -18.31 -5.45
C ALA A 321 -15.05 -17.15 -5.16
N ALA A 322 -14.92 -16.03 -5.87
CA ALA A 322 -15.82 -14.89 -5.84
C ALA A 322 -17.06 -15.05 -6.75
N LYS A 323 -17.21 -16.19 -7.44
CA LYS A 323 -18.31 -16.40 -8.39
C LYS A 323 -19.68 -16.17 -7.74
N PRO A 324 -20.54 -15.29 -8.30
CA PRO A 324 -21.87 -15.03 -7.77
C PRO A 324 -22.73 -16.31 -7.70
N GLY A 325 -23.51 -16.42 -6.62
CA GLY A 325 -24.39 -17.55 -6.34
C GLY A 325 -23.69 -18.76 -5.73
N THR A 326 -22.42 -18.65 -5.37
CA THR A 326 -21.62 -19.72 -4.72
C THR A 326 -21.17 -19.37 -3.30
N GLU A 327 -21.67 -18.26 -2.74
CA GLU A 327 -21.22 -17.66 -1.48
C GLU A 327 -21.29 -18.64 -0.30
N ALA A 328 -22.34 -19.47 -0.26
CA ALA A 328 -22.55 -20.47 0.80
C ALA A 328 -21.48 -21.58 0.83
N THR A 329 -20.74 -21.76 -0.26
CA THR A 329 -19.69 -22.78 -0.42
C THR A 329 -18.34 -22.19 -0.80
N SER A 330 -18.23 -20.85 -0.82
CA SER A 330 -17.00 -20.15 -1.17
C SER A 330 -15.96 -20.29 -0.06
N PRO A 331 -14.66 -20.45 -0.39
CA PRO A 331 -13.58 -20.38 0.59
C PRO A 331 -13.27 -18.95 1.05
N LEU A 332 -13.85 -17.93 0.40
CA LEU A 332 -13.61 -16.53 0.75
C LEU A 332 -14.41 -16.12 1.98
N ILE A 333 -13.81 -15.27 2.81
CA ILE A 333 -14.52 -14.61 3.91
C ILE A 333 -15.57 -13.66 3.28
N PRO A 334 -16.84 -13.70 3.72
CA PRO A 334 -17.86 -12.77 3.25
C PRO A 334 -17.43 -11.33 3.47
N VAL A 335 -17.65 -10.48 2.47
CA VAL A 335 -17.27 -9.06 2.52
C VAL A 335 -17.91 -8.33 3.71
N GLN A 336 -19.17 -8.66 4.03
CA GLN A 336 -19.84 -8.09 5.22
C GLN A 336 -19.12 -8.48 6.52
N THR A 337 -18.65 -9.72 6.65
CA THR A 337 -17.89 -10.17 7.83
C THR A 337 -16.57 -9.42 7.97
N LEU A 338 -15.88 -9.16 6.86
CA LEU A 338 -14.66 -8.36 6.85
C LEU A 338 -14.93 -6.90 7.24
N SER A 339 -16.00 -6.30 6.71
CA SER A 339 -16.41 -4.93 7.07
C SER A 339 -16.80 -4.81 8.55
N ASP A 340 -17.64 -5.72 9.04
CA ASP A 340 -18.03 -5.75 10.46
C ASP A 340 -16.82 -5.87 11.38
N GLN A 341 -15.86 -6.75 11.04
CA GLN A 341 -14.64 -6.89 11.81
C GLN A 341 -13.72 -5.67 11.70
N PHE A 342 -13.61 -5.05 10.53
CA PHE A 342 -12.83 -3.84 10.35
C PHE A 342 -13.33 -2.71 11.25
N VAL A 343 -14.66 -2.48 11.27
CA VAL A 343 -15.29 -1.49 12.15
C VAL A 343 -15.11 -1.86 13.63
N ALA A 344 -15.25 -3.14 13.98
CA ALA A 344 -15.05 -3.62 15.35
C ALA A 344 -13.59 -3.44 15.82
N ASN A 345 -12.63 -3.75 14.98
CA ASN A 345 -11.20 -3.57 15.24
C ASN A 345 -10.86 -2.09 15.42
N LEU A 346 -11.37 -1.21 14.55
CA LEU A 346 -11.19 0.24 14.69
C LEU A 346 -11.85 0.78 15.96
N THR A 347 -13.06 0.33 16.28
CA THR A 347 -13.77 0.72 17.52
C THR A 347 -12.94 0.38 18.76
N ALA A 348 -12.40 -0.85 18.81
CA ALA A 348 -11.55 -1.30 19.90
C ALA A 348 -10.21 -0.54 19.94
N SER A 349 -9.54 -0.39 18.79
CA SER A 349 -8.25 0.29 18.66
C SER A 349 -8.34 1.79 18.93
N LYS A 350 -9.46 2.45 18.62
CA LYS A 350 -9.68 3.86 18.97
C LYS A 350 -10.22 4.05 20.38
N ALA A 351 -10.59 2.99 21.10
CA ALA A 351 -11.22 3.07 22.42
C ALA A 351 -12.45 4.01 22.44
N ARG A 352 -13.20 4.08 21.34
CA ARG A 352 -14.46 4.83 21.20
C ARG A 352 -15.41 4.09 20.28
N SER A 353 -16.72 4.29 20.49
CA SER A 353 -17.74 3.73 19.60
C SER A 353 -17.62 4.33 18.20
N LEU A 354 -17.63 3.48 17.18
CA LEU A 354 -17.71 3.88 15.77
C LEU A 354 -18.82 3.06 15.10
N GLY A 355 -19.39 3.63 14.05
CA GLY A 355 -20.15 2.92 13.04
C GLY A 355 -19.57 3.19 11.64
N PRO A 356 -20.16 2.57 10.60
CA PRO A 356 -19.76 2.79 9.21
C PRO A 356 -19.86 4.26 8.76
N ALA A 357 -20.64 5.10 9.45
CA ALA A 357 -20.76 6.52 9.14
C ALA A 357 -19.56 7.36 9.62
N ASP A 358 -18.70 6.81 10.49
CA ASP A 358 -17.53 7.49 11.08
C ASP A 358 -16.21 7.15 10.36
N ILE A 359 -16.29 6.43 9.23
CA ILE A 359 -15.15 5.84 8.53
C ILE A 359 -15.32 6.09 7.03
N PHE A 360 -14.30 6.70 6.42
CA PHE A 360 -14.24 6.88 4.98
C PHE A 360 -13.46 5.75 4.31
N VAL A 361 -13.97 5.22 3.19
CA VAL A 361 -13.33 4.12 2.45
C VAL A 361 -13.23 4.45 0.97
N ALA A 362 -12.02 4.52 0.43
CA ALA A 362 -11.81 4.61 -1.02
C ALA A 362 -11.13 3.38 -1.59
N SER A 363 -11.36 3.12 -2.88
CA SER A 363 -10.65 2.07 -3.58
C SER A 363 -10.40 2.39 -5.05
N PHE A 364 -9.14 2.21 -5.46
CA PHE A 364 -8.71 2.10 -6.84
C PHE A 364 -8.64 0.60 -7.16
N HIS A 365 -9.71 0.09 -7.75
CA HIS A 365 -9.85 -1.31 -8.13
C HIS A 365 -10.20 -1.45 -9.61
N GLY A 366 -10.11 -2.67 -10.14
CA GLY A 366 -10.54 -2.97 -11.50
C GLY A 366 -12.07 -2.90 -11.67
N VAL A 367 -12.53 -2.69 -12.89
CA VAL A 367 -13.96 -2.54 -13.19
C VAL A 367 -14.73 -3.80 -12.77
N HIS A 368 -15.96 -3.61 -12.29
CA HIS A 368 -16.88 -4.72 -11.98
C HIS A 368 -17.03 -5.69 -13.16
N GLY A 369 -16.64 -6.93 -12.96
CA GLY A 369 -16.76 -7.99 -13.95
C GLY A 369 -16.58 -9.38 -13.34
N PRO A 370 -17.41 -9.78 -12.37
CA PRO A 370 -17.25 -11.05 -11.68
C PRO A 370 -17.34 -12.22 -12.66
N TYR A 371 -16.57 -13.28 -12.40
CA TYR A 371 -16.59 -14.47 -13.23
C TYR A 371 -17.95 -15.17 -13.15
N THR A 372 -18.54 -15.49 -14.30
CA THR A 372 -19.87 -16.14 -14.39
C THR A 372 -19.85 -17.51 -15.05
N GLY A 373 -18.69 -17.95 -15.56
CA GLY A 373 -18.52 -19.24 -16.24
C GLY A 373 -18.56 -20.45 -15.30
N GLU A 374 -18.30 -21.62 -15.87
CA GLU A 374 -18.16 -22.87 -15.12
C GLU A 374 -16.79 -22.91 -14.41
N VAL A 375 -16.80 -23.10 -13.09
CA VAL A 375 -15.55 -23.21 -12.32
C VAL A 375 -14.84 -24.51 -12.70
N PRO A 376 -13.61 -24.44 -13.24
CA PRO A 376 -12.86 -25.64 -13.62
C PRO A 376 -12.40 -26.42 -12.38
N GLU A 377 -12.35 -27.75 -12.45
CA GLU A 377 -11.78 -28.59 -11.38
C GLU A 377 -10.24 -28.41 -11.23
N ASN A 378 -9.58 -28.06 -12.34
CA ASN A 378 -8.17 -27.70 -12.45
C ASN A 378 -8.01 -26.83 -13.71
N CYS A 379 -7.22 -25.77 -13.63
CA CYS A 379 -6.97 -24.91 -14.79
C CYS A 379 -5.93 -25.50 -15.76
N GLY A 380 -5.20 -26.55 -15.37
CA GLY A 380 -4.20 -27.21 -16.22
C GLY A 380 -3.11 -26.26 -16.71
N ALA A 381 -2.30 -26.72 -17.66
CA ALA A 381 -1.45 -25.85 -18.47
C ALA A 381 -2.23 -25.42 -19.73
N THR A 382 -3.44 -24.86 -19.57
CA THR A 382 -4.16 -24.33 -20.71
C THR A 382 -3.48 -23.05 -21.18
N ASP A 383 -3.23 -22.95 -22.49
CA ASP A 383 -2.55 -21.80 -23.11
C ASP A 383 -3.36 -20.48 -23.03
N GLU A 384 -4.62 -20.52 -22.59
CA GLU A 384 -5.51 -19.36 -22.52
C GLU A 384 -5.99 -19.11 -21.08
N PRO A 385 -5.84 -17.88 -20.54
CA PRO A 385 -6.41 -17.53 -19.25
C PRO A 385 -7.95 -17.57 -19.31
N LEU A 386 -8.58 -18.21 -18.33
CA LEU A 386 -10.03 -18.30 -18.23
C LEU A 386 -10.66 -17.00 -17.72
N ILE A 387 -9.85 -16.15 -17.10
CA ILE A 387 -10.21 -14.82 -16.62
C ILE A 387 -9.56 -13.79 -17.53
N THR A 388 -10.40 -12.99 -18.20
CA THR A 388 -9.94 -11.82 -18.94
C THR A 388 -9.86 -10.61 -17.99
N PRO A 389 -8.83 -9.76 -18.11
CA PRO A 389 -8.81 -8.47 -17.42
C PRO A 389 -10.06 -7.65 -17.71
N THR A 390 -10.56 -6.93 -16.71
CA THR A 390 -11.70 -6.01 -16.89
C THR A 390 -11.25 -4.66 -17.45
N CYS A 391 -9.96 -4.36 -17.35
CA CYS A 391 -9.29 -3.30 -18.11
C CYS A 391 -7.86 -3.70 -18.47
N LEU A 392 -7.38 -3.18 -19.60
CA LEU A 392 -6.00 -3.31 -20.08
C LEU A 392 -5.64 -2.01 -20.81
N THR A 393 -4.64 -1.30 -20.29
CA THR A 393 -4.16 -0.01 -20.82
C THR A 393 -2.64 0.07 -20.70
N GLN A 394 -2.02 1.14 -21.20
CA GLN A 394 -0.60 1.42 -20.96
C GLN A 394 -0.24 1.66 -19.49
N HIS A 395 -1.24 1.84 -18.65
CA HIS A 395 -1.13 2.24 -17.26
C HIS A 395 -1.40 1.10 -16.28
N GLY A 396 -1.74 -0.09 -16.78
CA GLY A 396 -2.19 -1.16 -15.93
C GLY A 396 -3.09 -2.18 -16.62
N SER A 397 -3.18 -3.34 -16.00
CA SER A 397 -4.14 -4.39 -16.34
C SER A 397 -4.75 -4.90 -15.05
N ALA A 398 -6.08 -4.97 -14.95
CA ALA A 398 -6.72 -5.39 -13.71
C ALA A 398 -7.77 -6.48 -13.90
N LYS A 399 -7.89 -7.34 -12.89
CA LYS A 399 -9.02 -8.24 -12.70
C LYS A 399 -10.22 -7.47 -12.13
N SER A 400 -11.36 -8.16 -12.02
CA SER A 400 -12.56 -7.57 -11.42
C SER A 400 -12.31 -7.11 -9.99
N GLY A 401 -12.70 -5.89 -9.64
CA GLY A 401 -12.64 -5.37 -8.28
C GLY A 401 -13.94 -5.52 -7.49
N ASP A 402 -14.82 -6.45 -7.88
CA ASP A 402 -16.19 -6.55 -7.36
C ASP A 402 -16.27 -6.77 -5.84
N ARG A 403 -15.25 -7.38 -5.22
CA ARG A 403 -15.22 -7.53 -3.75
C ARG A 403 -14.79 -6.26 -3.03
N TYR A 404 -13.88 -5.47 -3.60
CA TYR A 404 -13.59 -4.13 -3.10
C TYR A 404 -14.82 -3.23 -3.23
N GLU A 405 -15.47 -3.24 -4.39
CA GLU A 405 -16.75 -2.54 -4.58
C GLU A 405 -17.79 -2.97 -3.53
N ALA A 406 -17.97 -4.28 -3.31
CA ALA A 406 -18.91 -4.78 -2.31
C ALA A 406 -18.55 -4.29 -0.90
N PHE A 407 -17.25 -4.16 -0.59
CA PHE A 407 -16.79 -3.66 0.71
C PHE A 407 -17.12 -2.18 0.87
N LEU A 408 -16.84 -1.36 -0.14
CA LEU A 408 -17.22 0.05 -0.18
C LEU A 408 -18.72 0.21 0.11
N ARG A 409 -19.57 -0.60 -0.53
CA ARG A 409 -21.04 -0.55 -0.37
C ARG A 409 -21.56 -0.94 1.02
N THR A 410 -20.71 -1.45 1.90
CA THR A 410 -21.08 -1.63 3.32
C THR A 410 -21.07 -0.32 4.11
N PHE A 411 -20.49 0.74 3.55
CA PHE A 411 -20.44 2.09 4.11
C PHE A 411 -21.55 2.97 3.49
N PRO A 412 -22.09 3.95 4.24
CA PRO A 412 -23.14 4.83 3.73
C PRO A 412 -22.67 5.66 2.53
N VAL A 413 -23.61 6.07 1.67
CA VAL A 413 -23.34 7.07 0.63
C VAL A 413 -22.74 8.32 1.26
N GLY A 414 -21.69 8.87 0.65
CA GLY A 414 -20.87 9.94 1.22
C GLY A 414 -19.60 9.43 1.92
N GLN A 415 -19.61 8.21 2.47
CA GLN A 415 -18.48 7.64 3.22
C GLN A 415 -17.61 6.67 2.40
N HIS A 416 -17.74 6.73 1.07
CA HIS A 416 -16.92 5.93 0.19
C HIS A 416 -16.66 6.60 -1.16
N TYR A 417 -15.58 6.17 -1.82
CA TYR A 417 -15.23 6.54 -3.18
C TYR A 417 -14.67 5.35 -3.98
N PRO A 418 -15.11 5.09 -5.22
CA PRO A 418 -16.04 5.88 -6.01
C PRO A 418 -17.49 5.76 -5.52
N GLN A 419 -18.34 6.70 -5.95
CA GLN A 419 -19.78 6.66 -5.66
C GLN A 419 -20.56 6.21 -6.89
N ALA A 420 -21.65 5.48 -6.67
CA ALA A 420 -22.63 5.21 -7.71
C ALA A 420 -23.44 6.49 -8.02
N PRO A 421 -23.96 6.66 -9.25
CA PRO A 421 -24.87 7.76 -9.56
C PRO A 421 -26.07 7.76 -8.61
N GLU A 422 -26.41 8.93 -8.04
CA GLU A 422 -27.53 9.04 -7.08
C GLU A 422 -28.86 8.52 -7.63
N ASN A 423 -29.07 8.68 -8.94
CA ASN A 423 -30.26 8.23 -9.65
C ASN A 423 -30.26 6.75 -10.03
N ASP A 424 -29.13 6.05 -9.89
CA ASP A 424 -29.00 4.62 -10.12
C ASP A 424 -27.94 4.00 -9.18
N PRO A 425 -28.27 3.86 -7.88
CA PRO A 425 -27.32 3.38 -6.87
C PRO A 425 -26.91 1.91 -7.08
N SER A 426 -27.59 1.19 -7.97
CA SER A 426 -27.25 -0.19 -8.34
C SER A 426 -26.20 -0.29 -9.44
N THR A 427 -25.86 0.82 -10.11
CA THR A 427 -24.79 0.86 -11.11
C THR A 427 -23.46 0.48 -10.44
N PRO A 428 -22.68 -0.44 -11.04
CA PRO A 428 -21.37 -0.77 -10.52
C PRO A 428 -20.47 0.45 -10.33
N LEU A 429 -19.68 0.46 -9.27
CA LEU A 429 -18.75 1.55 -9.00
C LEU A 429 -17.68 1.64 -10.10
N ARG A 430 -17.16 2.84 -10.33
CA ARG A 430 -16.10 3.07 -11.34
C ARG A 430 -14.83 2.32 -10.92
N GLY A 431 -14.33 1.44 -11.79
CA GLY A 431 -12.97 0.92 -11.66
C GLY A 431 -11.97 1.98 -12.12
N LEU A 432 -11.00 2.30 -11.27
CA LEU A 432 -10.07 3.42 -11.45
C LEU A 432 -8.63 2.97 -11.71
N ILE A 433 -8.30 1.72 -11.40
CA ILE A 433 -6.91 1.27 -11.30
C ILE A 433 -6.12 1.39 -12.60
N CYS A 434 -6.78 1.19 -13.75
CA CYS A 434 -6.17 1.34 -15.09
C CYS A 434 -6.18 2.79 -15.63
N ASP A 435 -6.61 3.78 -14.85
CA ASP A 435 -6.64 5.17 -15.30
C ASP A 435 -5.22 5.73 -15.43
N ALA A 436 -5.00 6.58 -16.43
CA ALA A 436 -3.72 7.24 -16.68
C ALA A 436 -3.29 8.21 -15.57
N ASP A 437 -4.25 8.68 -14.78
CA ASP A 437 -4.04 9.68 -13.74
C ASP A 437 -5.03 9.50 -12.60
N PHE A 438 -4.54 9.54 -11.36
CA PHE A 438 -5.35 9.48 -10.14
C PHE A 438 -5.63 10.87 -9.57
N GLY A 439 -5.18 11.95 -10.21
CA GLY A 439 -5.30 13.32 -9.71
C GLY A 439 -6.73 13.80 -9.44
N ASP A 440 -7.64 13.61 -10.41
CA ASP A 440 -9.06 13.96 -10.25
C ASP A 440 -9.73 13.09 -9.17
N PRO A 441 -9.61 11.74 -9.20
CA PRO A 441 -10.05 10.87 -8.11
C PRO A 441 -9.56 11.29 -6.72
N PHE A 442 -8.29 11.66 -6.59
CA PHE A 442 -7.72 12.12 -5.34
C PHE A 442 -8.30 13.45 -4.87
N THR A 443 -8.58 14.36 -5.79
CA THR A 443 -9.25 15.64 -5.47
C THR A 443 -10.66 15.38 -4.91
N GLU A 444 -11.41 14.46 -5.52
CA GLU A 444 -12.75 14.07 -5.06
C GLU A 444 -12.71 13.37 -3.69
N ILE A 445 -11.75 12.46 -3.49
CA ILE A 445 -11.53 11.80 -2.18
C ILE A 445 -11.27 12.84 -1.08
N VAL A 446 -10.39 13.80 -1.35
CA VAL A 446 -10.05 14.82 -0.36
C VAL A 446 -11.24 15.72 -0.02
N GLN A 447 -12.07 16.06 -1.01
CA GLN A 447 -13.32 16.80 -0.77
C GLN A 447 -14.25 16.01 0.14
N LEU A 448 -14.47 14.71 -0.15
CA LEU A 448 -15.34 13.87 0.66
C LEU A 448 -14.83 13.61 2.08
N ILE A 449 -13.51 13.58 2.29
CA ILE A 449 -12.91 13.45 3.63
C ILE A 449 -13.05 14.77 4.43
N SER A 450 -13.17 15.90 3.74
CA SER A 450 -13.19 17.23 4.36
C SER A 450 -14.60 17.78 4.62
N ASP A 451 -15.62 17.19 3.98
CA ASP A 451 -17.05 17.54 4.10
C ASP A 451 -17.75 16.77 5.22
#